data_AF-A0AAR2J0L7-F1
#
_entry.id   AF-A0AAR2J0L7-F1
#
_cell.length_a   1.000
_cell.length_b   1.000
_cell.length_c   1.000
_cell.angle_alpha   90.00
_cell.angle_beta   90.00
_cell.angle_gamma   90.00
#
_symmetry.space_group_name_H-M   'P 1'
#
loop_
_entity.id
_entity.type
_entity.pdbx_description
1 polymer ?
#
loop_
_entity_poly.entity_id
_entity_poly.type
_entity_poly.pdbx_seq_one_letter_code
_entity_poly.pdbx_strand_id
1 'polypeptide(L)'
;MNSLKTLVRTTSVGVFELFAKDALKSTVRGRRPGVWSQKRRFSHGSSAGIHLSTDRAAGGGEPLPAPCGGRGEGLFSGLEDLLFYTITEGEERVPISHFIAALKSTGLLTSDPRLRDCMEKLRQAVRECTGEVMMDRELFRKFVGGNIVLLSLAFRKKFIIPEFEEFVAIINQIYNRAKEEDDGQVADYIPHLAKFSPSLWGMSLCTVDGQRHSAGDTKVPFCLQSCVKPLEYAIAVHEQGTEHVHRFVGKEPSGLKFNMLSLDEDDKPHNPMVNAGAIVISSLIKVNRHSLTPSMEYVGFSNATFQSEKETGDRNFAIGYYLKEKKCFPCGADMIDALDFYFQVGLPAKSGVSGAVLLVVPNVMGVMCWSPPLDKVGNSVRGIRFCQELVSLFNFHNYDNLRHFVKKQDPRRWSGEDRNKSVVNVMFAAHSGDVSALRRFALSSMDLEQKDYDCRTALHVAAAEGHVDVVQFLTQTCKVNPFVKDRWGNIPLDDAIQFAHTKVVKILQEYQQTYSVQSSPDVPDHIKQSKLGSVEGIM
;
A
#
# COMPACT_ATOMS: atom_id res chain seq x y z
N MET A 1 18.84 -41.45 -16.28
CA MET A 1 17.40 -41.23 -16.02
C MET A 1 16.87 -41.76 -14.67
N ASN A 2 17.70 -42.28 -13.74
CA ASN A 2 17.23 -42.78 -12.43
C ASN A 2 17.78 -42.04 -11.17
N SER A 3 18.47 -40.90 -11.31
CA SER A 3 19.00 -40.14 -10.15
C SER A 3 18.24 -38.83 -9.84
N LEU A 4 17.16 -38.53 -10.56
CA LEU A 4 16.37 -37.30 -10.39
C LEU A 4 15.06 -37.47 -9.60
N LYS A 5 14.68 -38.70 -9.23
CA LYS A 5 13.41 -38.97 -8.53
C LYS A 5 13.52 -39.04 -6.99
N THR A 6 14.73 -38.96 -6.43
CA THR A 6 14.94 -39.14 -4.97
C THR A 6 15.22 -37.83 -4.23
N LEU A 7 15.35 -36.68 -4.91
CA LEU A 7 15.69 -35.39 -4.29
C LEU A 7 14.48 -34.48 -3.99
N VAL A 8 13.26 -35.01 -4.01
CA VAL A 8 12.01 -34.22 -3.85
C VAL A 8 11.36 -34.43 -2.47
N ARG A 9 11.97 -35.17 -1.53
CA ARG A 9 11.30 -35.56 -0.28
C ARG A 9 11.88 -35.10 1.06
N THR A 10 12.95 -34.34 1.10
CA THR A 10 13.51 -33.93 2.40
C THR A 10 14.26 -32.60 2.29
N THR A 11 13.58 -31.49 2.62
CA THR A 11 14.06 -30.47 3.56
C THR A 11 13.07 -29.29 3.60
N SER A 12 12.37 -29.18 4.72
CA SER A 12 11.57 -28.02 5.09
C SER A 12 12.34 -27.14 6.07
N VAL A 13 11.91 -25.88 6.11
CA VAL A 13 12.18 -24.83 7.12
C VAL A 13 13.54 -24.15 7.04
N GLY A 14 13.54 -22.91 6.54
CA GLY A 14 14.69 -22.03 6.71
C GLY A 14 14.71 -20.75 5.86
N VAL A 15 13.68 -19.90 5.94
CA VAL A 15 13.80 -18.43 5.64
C VAL A 15 12.74 -17.63 6.42
N PHE A 16 11.53 -18.16 6.63
CA PHE A 16 10.46 -17.46 7.36
C PHE A 16 10.76 -17.17 8.84
N GLU A 17 11.64 -17.94 9.49
CA GLU A 17 12.05 -17.70 10.88
C GLU A 17 13.03 -16.53 11.05
N LEU A 18 13.70 -16.07 9.99
CA LEU A 18 14.68 -14.98 10.07
C LEU A 18 14.04 -13.60 9.92
N PHE A 19 13.06 -13.44 9.01
CA PHE A 19 12.34 -12.16 8.86
C PHE A 19 11.46 -11.84 10.08
N ALA A 20 10.95 -12.84 10.79
CA ALA A 20 10.23 -12.63 12.05
C ALA A 20 11.15 -12.20 13.21
N LYS A 21 12.43 -12.62 13.20
CA LYS A 21 13.39 -12.32 14.28
C LYS A 21 14.01 -10.92 14.19
N ASP A 22 14.14 -10.35 12.99
CA ASP A 22 14.70 -9.00 12.83
C ASP A 22 13.65 -7.89 12.97
N ALA A 23 12.37 -8.17 12.68
CA ALA A 23 11.26 -7.27 13.02
C ALA A 23 11.08 -7.09 14.54
N LEU A 24 11.50 -8.07 15.37
CA LEU A 24 11.50 -7.95 16.83
C LEU A 24 12.73 -7.24 17.39
N LYS A 25 13.85 -7.17 16.64
CA LYS A 25 15.10 -6.54 17.11
C LYS A 25 15.20 -5.06 16.77
N SER A 26 14.52 -4.58 15.73
CA SER A 26 14.52 -3.16 15.36
C SER A 26 13.66 -2.27 16.26
N THR A 27 12.77 -2.84 17.09
CA THR A 27 11.94 -2.09 18.04
C THR A 27 12.65 -1.69 19.35
N VAL A 28 13.89 -2.17 19.61
CA VAL A 28 14.56 -1.99 20.91
C VAL A 28 15.85 -1.15 20.87
N ARG A 29 16.31 -0.66 19.71
CA ARG A 29 17.52 0.18 19.64
C ARG A 29 17.28 1.52 18.93
N GLY A 30 16.57 2.40 19.64
CA GLY A 30 16.40 3.80 19.28
C GLY A 30 16.43 4.72 20.49
N ARG A 31 17.52 4.76 21.26
CA ARG A 31 17.85 5.89 22.14
C ARG A 31 19.35 6.18 22.09
N ARG A 32 19.73 7.35 21.57
CA ARG A 32 21.06 7.93 21.79
C ARG A 32 21.14 8.50 23.21
N PRO A 33 22.32 8.46 23.86
CA PRO A 33 22.51 8.96 25.23
C PRO A 33 22.87 10.45 25.23
N GLY A 34 22.30 11.19 26.18
CA GLY A 34 22.61 12.59 26.47
C GLY A 34 22.20 12.92 27.90
N VAL A 35 23.21 13.07 28.75
CA VAL A 35 23.18 13.29 30.19
C VAL A 35 22.42 14.60 30.54
N TRP A 36 21.69 14.63 31.66
CA TRP A 36 21.86 15.57 32.80
C TRP A 36 20.84 15.24 33.90
N SER A 37 21.37 15.16 35.12
CA SER A 37 20.74 14.73 36.36
C SER A 37 20.09 15.91 37.08
N GLN A 38 18.87 15.74 37.61
CA GLN A 38 18.55 16.28 38.93
C GLN A 38 17.37 15.56 39.61
N LYS A 39 17.65 15.11 40.83
CA LYS A 39 16.78 14.46 41.82
C LYS A 39 15.51 15.27 42.12
N ARG A 40 14.41 14.59 42.44
CA ARG A 40 13.74 14.70 43.77
C ARG A 40 12.72 13.56 43.99
N ARG A 41 12.84 12.96 45.19
CA ARG A 41 11.98 11.94 45.80
C ARG A 41 10.60 12.52 46.13
N PHE A 42 9.56 11.70 46.18
CA PHE A 42 8.53 11.76 47.24
C PHE A 42 7.87 10.39 47.45
N SER A 43 7.41 10.20 48.68
CA SER A 43 7.17 8.97 49.45
C SER A 43 5.67 8.65 49.63
N HIS A 44 5.41 7.43 50.08
CA HIS A 44 4.11 6.83 50.46
C HIS A 44 3.26 7.60 51.48
N GLY A 45 1.95 7.28 51.46
CA GLY A 45 0.94 7.49 52.51
C GLY A 45 -0.39 7.93 51.88
N SER A 46 -1.60 7.52 52.28
CA SER A 46 -2.11 6.57 53.26
C SER A 46 -3.61 6.41 52.94
N SER A 47 -4.21 5.27 53.28
CA SER A 47 -5.65 5.03 53.23
C SER A 47 -6.41 5.71 54.38
N ALA A 48 -7.66 6.11 54.15
CA ALA A 48 -8.69 6.26 55.17
C ALA A 48 -10.07 5.99 54.53
N GLY A 49 -10.91 5.18 55.19
CA GLY A 49 -12.26 4.82 54.74
C GLY A 49 -13.37 5.40 55.65
N ILE A 50 -14.52 4.69 55.65
CA ILE A 50 -15.62 4.66 56.66
C ILE A 50 -16.78 5.68 56.34
N HIS A 51 -18.12 5.44 56.36
CA HIS A 51 -19.03 4.41 56.94
C HIS A 51 -20.50 4.44 56.37
N LEU A 52 -21.22 3.29 56.51
CA LEU A 52 -22.65 3.01 56.90
C LEU A 52 -23.83 3.57 56.05
N SER A 53 -24.99 2.91 55.84
CA SER A 53 -25.88 2.18 56.78
C SER A 53 -26.97 1.30 56.05
N THR A 54 -27.22 0.06 56.50
CA THR A 54 -28.47 -0.52 57.11
C THR A 54 -29.67 -0.87 56.21
N ASP A 55 -30.03 -2.16 56.06
CA ASP A 55 -31.07 -2.87 56.86
C ASP A 55 -31.54 -4.20 56.23
N ARG A 56 -31.87 -5.17 57.10
CA ARG A 56 -32.47 -6.48 56.79
C ARG A 56 -33.92 -6.51 57.31
N ALA A 57 -34.84 -7.12 56.56
CA ALA A 57 -36.06 -7.71 57.10
C ALA A 57 -36.41 -9.00 56.32
N ALA A 58 -36.94 -9.98 57.05
CA ALA A 58 -37.15 -11.36 56.64
C ALA A 58 -38.65 -11.75 56.59
N GLY A 59 -38.95 -12.83 55.84
CA GLY A 59 -40.24 -13.54 55.77
C GLY A 59 -40.51 -13.92 54.30
N GLY A 60 -40.83 -15.14 53.86
CA GLY A 60 -41.25 -16.41 54.44
C GLY A 60 -42.15 -17.08 53.39
N GLY A 61 -41.87 -18.32 52.93
CA GLY A 61 -42.77 -19.06 52.01
C GLY A 61 -42.09 -20.04 51.04
N GLU A 62 -42.32 -21.34 51.28
CA GLU A 62 -42.19 -22.59 50.49
C GLU A 62 -41.20 -22.79 49.32
N PRO A 63 -40.60 -24.01 49.19
CA PRO A 63 -39.73 -24.36 48.07
C PRO A 63 -40.52 -24.88 46.85
N LEU A 64 -40.39 -24.22 45.70
CA LEU A 64 -40.89 -24.65 44.39
C LEU A 64 -39.71 -24.82 43.40
N PRO A 65 -39.89 -25.60 42.32
CA PRO A 65 -38.90 -26.57 41.84
C PRO A 65 -37.75 -25.95 41.06
N ALA A 66 -36.62 -26.65 41.07
CA ALA A 66 -35.42 -26.30 40.30
C ALA A 66 -35.75 -26.04 38.82
N PRO A 67 -35.44 -24.84 38.27
CA PRO A 67 -35.52 -24.63 36.84
C PRO A 67 -34.35 -25.36 36.17
N CYS A 68 -34.73 -26.18 35.19
CA CYS A 68 -33.84 -26.89 34.29
C CYS A 68 -32.69 -26.03 33.79
N GLY A 69 -31.50 -26.63 33.72
CA GLY A 69 -30.29 -26.01 33.25
C GLY A 69 -30.43 -25.44 31.84
N GLY A 70 -30.53 -24.12 31.76
CA GLY A 70 -29.92 -23.34 30.70
C GLY A 70 -28.68 -22.69 31.29
N ARG A 71 -27.51 -23.34 31.14
CA ARG A 71 -26.26 -22.59 31.28
C ARG A 71 -26.32 -21.55 30.18
N GLY A 72 -26.43 -20.28 30.55
CA GLY A 72 -26.11 -19.19 29.65
C GLY A 72 -24.69 -19.42 29.16
N GLU A 73 -24.57 -19.95 27.94
CA GLU A 73 -23.31 -19.98 27.22
C GLU A 73 -22.86 -18.52 27.06
N GLY A 74 -21.62 -18.26 27.48
CA GLY A 74 -21.05 -16.93 27.58
C GLY A 74 -21.26 -16.13 26.30
N LEU A 75 -21.84 -14.95 26.47
CA LEU A 75 -21.93 -13.92 25.46
C LEU A 75 -20.48 -13.55 25.02
N PHE A 76 -20.14 -13.88 23.77
CA PHE A 76 -18.85 -13.71 23.06
C PHE A 76 -17.78 -14.80 23.25
N SER A 77 -17.92 -15.91 22.51
CA SER A 77 -16.83 -16.83 22.21
C SER A 77 -15.94 -16.33 21.05
N GLY A 78 -14.83 -15.66 21.36
CA GLY A 78 -13.68 -15.53 20.44
C GLY A 78 -13.78 -14.48 19.31
N LEU A 79 -12.62 -14.16 18.75
CA LEU A 79 -12.44 -13.26 17.60
C LEU A 79 -13.09 -13.83 16.32
N GLU A 80 -13.21 -15.15 16.27
CA GLU A 80 -13.84 -15.93 15.21
C GLU A 80 -15.32 -15.61 15.09
N ASP A 81 -16.06 -15.52 16.20
CA ASP A 81 -17.50 -15.25 16.17
C ASP A 81 -17.78 -13.80 15.73
N LEU A 82 -16.97 -12.84 16.20
CA LEU A 82 -17.04 -11.46 15.74
C LEU A 82 -16.79 -11.36 14.23
N LEU A 83 -15.82 -12.12 13.74
CA LEU A 83 -15.51 -12.16 12.31
C LEU A 83 -16.65 -12.81 11.52
N PHE A 84 -17.26 -13.88 12.04
CA PHE A 84 -18.43 -14.52 11.43
C PHE A 84 -19.54 -13.50 11.20
N TYR A 85 -20.00 -12.82 12.27
CA TYR A 85 -21.08 -11.82 12.16
C TYR A 85 -20.72 -10.63 11.27
N THR A 86 -19.42 -10.28 11.18
CA THR A 86 -18.95 -9.23 10.26
C THR A 86 -19.12 -9.65 8.80
N ILE A 87 -18.89 -10.93 8.48
CA ILE A 87 -18.99 -11.46 7.11
C ILE A 87 -20.43 -11.79 6.73
N THR A 88 -21.21 -12.28 7.70
CA THR A 88 -22.61 -12.69 7.48
C THR A 88 -23.62 -11.56 7.62
N GLU A 89 -23.18 -10.35 7.96
CA GLU A 89 -24.06 -9.19 8.19
C GLU A 89 -25.17 -9.47 9.23
N GLY A 90 -24.89 -10.36 10.19
CA GLY A 90 -25.83 -10.77 11.23
C GLY A 90 -26.67 -12.00 10.91
N GLU A 91 -26.51 -12.63 9.74
CA GLU A 91 -27.18 -13.89 9.43
C GLU A 91 -26.58 -15.07 10.20
N GLU A 92 -27.44 -15.99 10.64
CA GLU A 92 -27.05 -17.19 11.40
C GLU A 92 -26.35 -18.25 10.54
N ARG A 93 -26.63 -18.28 9.23
CA ARG A 93 -26.04 -19.22 8.26
C ARG A 93 -25.91 -18.58 6.89
N VAL A 94 -24.72 -18.66 6.30
CA VAL A 94 -24.46 -18.20 4.92
C VAL A 94 -23.84 -19.30 4.08
N PRO A 95 -24.03 -19.31 2.76
CA PRO A 95 -23.35 -20.27 1.91
C PRO A 95 -21.83 -20.02 1.91
N ILE A 96 -21.03 -21.09 1.79
CA ILE A 96 -19.56 -20.99 1.71
C ILE A 96 -19.10 -20.08 0.54
N SER A 97 -19.89 -20.05 -0.54
CA SER A 97 -19.66 -19.18 -1.70
C SER A 97 -19.59 -17.70 -1.32
N HIS A 98 -20.42 -17.25 -0.39
CA HIS A 98 -20.41 -15.90 0.16
C HIS A 98 -19.10 -15.57 0.87
N PHE A 99 -18.60 -16.47 1.73
CA PHE A 99 -17.30 -16.32 2.39
C PHE A 99 -16.15 -16.23 1.38
N ILE A 100 -16.16 -17.07 0.35
CA ILE A 100 -15.12 -17.04 -0.70
C ILE A 100 -15.17 -15.73 -1.50
N ALA A 101 -16.36 -15.22 -1.80
CA ALA A 101 -16.55 -13.94 -2.47
C ALA A 101 -16.03 -12.79 -1.60
N ALA A 102 -16.42 -12.76 -0.33
CA ALA A 102 -15.98 -11.77 0.65
C ALA A 102 -14.45 -11.83 0.88
N LEU A 103 -13.85 -13.02 0.86
CA LEU A 103 -12.39 -13.15 0.92
C LEU A 103 -11.72 -12.56 -0.33
N LYS A 104 -12.26 -12.84 -1.52
CA LYS A 104 -11.71 -12.30 -2.78
C LYS A 104 -11.80 -10.79 -2.87
N SER A 105 -12.85 -10.16 -2.31
CA SER A 105 -12.96 -8.69 -2.30
C SER A 105 -11.89 -8.02 -1.44
N THR A 106 -11.30 -8.72 -0.46
CA THR A 106 -10.11 -8.23 0.27
C THR A 106 -8.84 -8.20 -0.59
N GLY A 107 -8.85 -8.85 -1.76
CA GLY A 107 -7.70 -8.99 -2.64
C GLY A 107 -6.86 -10.24 -2.41
N LEU A 108 -7.15 -11.03 -1.38
CA LEU A 108 -6.48 -12.33 -1.18
C LEU A 108 -6.98 -13.38 -2.17
N LEU A 109 -6.06 -14.21 -2.65
CA LEU A 109 -6.39 -15.36 -3.48
C LEU A 109 -6.67 -16.59 -2.63
N THR A 110 -7.56 -17.46 -3.09
CA THR A 110 -7.82 -18.77 -2.47
C THR A 110 -6.63 -19.73 -2.58
N SER A 111 -5.63 -19.38 -3.39
CA SER A 111 -4.34 -20.08 -3.52
C SER A 111 -3.26 -19.54 -2.59
N ASP A 112 -3.54 -18.55 -1.74
CA ASP A 112 -2.56 -18.01 -0.79
C ASP A 112 -2.04 -19.13 0.14
N PRO A 113 -0.72 -19.38 0.18
CA PRO A 113 -0.15 -20.41 1.04
C PRO A 113 -0.49 -20.26 2.52
N ARG A 114 -0.69 -19.02 2.99
CA ARG A 114 -1.06 -18.69 4.38
C ARG A 114 -2.53 -19.01 4.69
N LEU A 115 -3.34 -19.33 3.68
CA LEU A 115 -4.74 -19.75 3.81
C LEU A 115 -4.94 -21.24 3.51
N ARG A 116 -3.86 -22.00 3.30
CA ARG A 116 -3.92 -23.41 2.89
C ARG A 116 -4.83 -24.25 3.79
N ASP A 117 -4.62 -24.19 5.10
CA ASP A 117 -5.37 -25.00 6.07
C ASP A 117 -6.86 -24.67 6.05
N CYS A 118 -7.22 -23.39 6.02
CA CYS A 118 -8.60 -22.93 5.87
C CYS A 118 -9.23 -23.47 4.57
N MET A 119 -8.51 -23.34 3.44
CA MET A 119 -9.01 -23.76 2.13
C MET A 119 -9.13 -25.27 1.99
N GLU A 120 -8.25 -26.05 2.61
CA GLU A 120 -8.33 -27.51 2.64
C GLU A 120 -9.55 -27.99 3.43
N LYS A 121 -9.80 -27.40 4.60
CA LYS A 121 -11.00 -27.70 5.41
C LYS A 121 -12.29 -27.32 4.70
N LEU A 122 -12.32 -26.17 4.04
CA LEU A 122 -13.45 -25.74 3.21
C LEU A 122 -13.72 -26.73 2.08
N ARG A 123 -12.69 -27.15 1.34
CA ARG A 123 -12.82 -28.16 0.27
C ARG A 123 -13.26 -29.51 0.80
N GLN A 124 -12.82 -29.90 2.00
CA GLN A 124 -13.27 -31.14 2.64
C GLN A 124 -14.77 -31.08 2.94
N ALA A 125 -15.24 -30.01 3.58
CA ALA A 125 -16.67 -29.85 3.89
C ALA A 125 -17.55 -29.85 2.62
N VAL A 126 -17.10 -29.19 1.54
CA VAL A 126 -17.82 -29.20 0.26
C VAL A 126 -17.86 -30.59 -0.38
N ARG A 127 -16.83 -31.43 -0.21
CA ARG A 127 -16.82 -32.80 -0.74
C ARG A 127 -17.71 -33.77 0.03
N GLU A 128 -17.89 -33.53 1.32
CA GLU A 128 -18.69 -34.39 2.21
C GLU A 128 -20.21 -34.14 2.06
N CYS A 129 -20.61 -33.02 1.46
CA CYS A 129 -22.02 -32.66 1.27
C CYS A 129 -22.45 -32.79 -0.20
N THR A 130 -23.62 -33.40 -0.43
CA THR A 130 -24.28 -33.41 -1.75
C THR A 130 -25.19 -32.18 -1.86
N GLY A 131 -24.62 -30.98 -2.03
CA GLY A 131 -25.37 -29.73 -2.15
C GLY A 131 -24.58 -28.47 -1.79
N GLU A 132 -25.21 -27.30 -1.84
CA GLU A 132 -24.62 -26.05 -1.35
C GLU A 132 -24.47 -26.11 0.17
N VAL A 133 -23.23 -25.97 0.66
CA VAL A 133 -22.93 -26.06 2.08
C VAL A 133 -23.21 -24.72 2.75
N MET A 134 -24.18 -24.74 3.66
CA MET A 134 -24.47 -23.63 4.56
C MET A 134 -23.50 -23.67 5.74
N MET A 135 -22.81 -22.56 5.97
CA MET A 135 -21.83 -22.38 7.02
C MET A 135 -22.47 -21.66 8.20
N ASP A 136 -22.50 -22.34 9.34
CA ASP A 136 -22.84 -21.75 10.63
C ASP A 136 -21.58 -21.32 11.39
N ARG A 137 -21.78 -20.69 12.55
CA ARG A 137 -20.71 -20.19 13.44
C ARG A 137 -19.71 -21.29 13.85
N GLU A 138 -20.20 -22.49 14.15
CA GLU A 138 -19.34 -23.59 14.59
C GLU A 138 -18.45 -24.11 13.46
N LEU A 139 -19.05 -24.26 12.27
CA LEU A 139 -18.36 -24.68 11.08
C LEU A 139 -17.32 -23.62 10.64
N PHE A 140 -17.69 -22.34 10.70
CA PHE A 140 -16.77 -21.23 10.46
C PHE A 140 -15.55 -21.28 11.37
N ARG A 141 -15.76 -21.43 12.69
CA ARG A 141 -14.68 -21.53 13.68
C ARG A 141 -13.70 -22.66 13.37
N LYS A 142 -14.21 -23.82 12.92
CA LYS A 142 -13.38 -24.96 12.49
C LYS A 142 -12.50 -24.61 11.28
N PHE A 143 -13.03 -23.82 10.34
CA PHE A 143 -12.32 -23.41 9.13
C PHE A 143 -11.26 -22.34 9.40
N VAL A 144 -11.61 -21.27 10.12
CA VAL A 144 -10.75 -20.08 10.23
C VAL A 144 -9.73 -20.15 11.36
N GLY A 145 -9.87 -21.05 12.34
CA GLY A 145 -9.06 -21.03 13.57
C GLY A 145 -7.55 -21.02 13.35
N GLY A 146 -7.04 -21.69 12.31
CA GLY A 146 -5.60 -21.69 11.99
C GLY A 146 -5.09 -20.42 11.30
N ASN A 147 -5.99 -19.63 10.71
CA ASN A 147 -5.66 -18.48 9.85
C ASN A 147 -6.35 -17.18 10.32
N ILE A 148 -6.91 -17.19 11.54
CA ILE A 148 -7.78 -16.12 12.07
C ILE A 148 -7.07 -14.76 12.13
N VAL A 149 -5.75 -14.74 12.42
CA VAL A 149 -4.99 -13.49 12.48
C VAL A 149 -4.96 -12.78 11.12
N LEU A 150 -4.65 -13.51 10.05
CA LEU A 150 -4.62 -12.95 8.69
C LEU A 150 -6.03 -12.54 8.23
N LEU A 151 -7.02 -13.40 8.44
CA LEU A 151 -8.40 -13.12 8.07
C LEU A 151 -8.96 -11.92 8.85
N SER A 152 -8.62 -11.78 10.14
CA SER A 152 -9.00 -10.62 10.94
C SER A 152 -8.40 -9.33 10.38
N LEU A 153 -7.13 -9.34 9.94
CA LEU A 153 -6.53 -8.18 9.28
C LEU A 153 -7.23 -7.84 7.96
N ALA A 154 -7.55 -8.85 7.16
CA ALA A 154 -8.22 -8.69 5.87
C ALA A 154 -9.61 -8.04 6.03
N PHE A 155 -10.48 -8.65 6.83
CA PHE A 155 -11.88 -8.21 6.96
C PHE A 155 -12.04 -6.96 7.82
N ARG A 156 -11.09 -6.63 8.69
CA ARG A 156 -11.08 -5.35 9.43
C ARG A 156 -10.48 -4.20 8.62
N LYS A 157 -10.25 -4.39 7.32
CA LYS A 157 -9.65 -3.38 6.43
C LYS A 157 -8.31 -2.87 6.96
N LYS A 158 -7.49 -3.75 7.53
CA LYS A 158 -6.15 -3.43 8.10
C LYS A 158 -4.99 -3.72 7.15
N PHE A 159 -5.28 -4.19 5.93
CA PHE A 159 -4.27 -4.25 4.89
C PHE A 159 -3.87 -2.86 4.40
N ILE A 160 -2.68 -2.81 3.81
CA ILE A 160 -2.04 -1.61 3.29
C ILE A 160 -2.89 -0.92 2.24
N ILE A 161 -3.74 -1.66 1.51
CA ILE A 161 -4.78 -1.11 0.66
C ILE A 161 -6.14 -1.61 1.19
N PRO A 162 -6.84 -0.82 2.01
CA PRO A 162 -8.12 -1.21 2.61
C PRO A 162 -9.24 -1.48 1.60
N GLU A 163 -9.37 -0.62 0.58
CA GLU A 163 -10.43 -0.67 -0.45
C GLU A 163 -9.87 -1.23 -1.76
N PHE A 164 -9.46 -2.50 -1.71
CA PHE A 164 -8.72 -3.13 -2.80
C PHE A 164 -9.49 -3.21 -4.11
N GLU A 165 -10.80 -3.46 -4.06
CA GLU A 165 -11.64 -3.56 -5.26
C GLU A 165 -11.74 -2.23 -6.02
N GLU A 166 -11.94 -1.11 -5.31
CA GLU A 166 -11.95 0.23 -5.89
C GLU A 166 -10.58 0.60 -6.48
N PHE A 167 -9.51 0.30 -5.73
CA PHE A 167 -8.15 0.48 -6.21
C PHE A 167 -7.90 -0.31 -7.51
N VAL A 168 -8.34 -1.57 -7.56
CA VAL A 168 -8.24 -2.42 -8.74
C VAL A 168 -9.04 -1.87 -9.92
N ALA A 169 -10.21 -1.29 -9.69
CA ALA A 169 -10.99 -0.64 -10.75
C ALA A 169 -10.21 0.49 -11.41
N ILE A 170 -9.54 1.34 -10.61
CA ILE A 170 -8.67 2.42 -11.12
C ILE A 170 -7.46 1.83 -11.88
N ILE A 171 -6.81 0.80 -11.33
CA ILE A 171 -5.69 0.12 -11.98
C ILE A 171 -6.09 -0.45 -13.35
N ASN A 172 -7.29 -1.03 -13.46
CA ASN A 172 -7.80 -1.53 -14.74
C ASN A 172 -8.02 -0.41 -15.76
N GLN A 173 -8.44 0.79 -15.32
CA GLN A 173 -8.54 1.95 -16.21
C GLN A 173 -7.16 2.39 -16.72
N ILE A 174 -6.15 2.43 -15.85
CA ILE A 174 -4.76 2.74 -16.24
C ILE A 174 -4.24 1.68 -17.22
N TYR A 175 -4.48 0.40 -16.94
CA TYR A 175 -4.12 -0.71 -17.83
C TYR A 175 -4.73 -0.55 -19.22
N ASN A 176 -6.02 -0.20 -19.30
CA ASN A 176 -6.73 -0.03 -20.57
C ASN A 176 -6.18 1.16 -21.37
N ARG A 177 -5.91 2.30 -20.73
CA ARG A 177 -5.29 3.46 -21.41
C ARG A 177 -3.88 3.14 -21.91
N ALA A 178 -3.06 2.48 -21.09
CA ALA A 178 -1.73 2.07 -21.52
C ALA A 178 -1.75 1.01 -22.65
N LYS A 179 -2.84 0.26 -22.80
CA LYS A 179 -3.02 -0.72 -23.87
C LYS A 179 -3.20 -0.05 -25.25
N GLU A 180 -3.72 1.18 -25.29
CA GLU A 180 -3.96 1.94 -26.53
C GLU A 180 -2.66 2.46 -27.17
N GLU A 181 -1.52 2.38 -26.46
CA GLU A 181 -0.21 2.72 -27.01
C GLU A 181 0.27 1.60 -27.95
N ASP A 182 0.45 1.93 -29.23
CA ASP A 182 0.93 1.01 -30.27
C ASP A 182 2.34 1.37 -30.78
N ASP A 183 2.99 2.33 -30.15
CA ASP A 183 4.36 2.74 -30.44
C ASP A 183 5.40 1.70 -29.96
N GLY A 184 6.60 1.80 -30.54
CA GLY A 184 7.77 1.00 -30.15
C GLY A 184 8.12 -0.13 -31.12
N GLN A 185 9.21 -0.83 -30.83
CA GLN A 185 9.68 -1.96 -31.65
C GLN A 185 10.09 -3.12 -30.75
N VAL A 186 9.73 -4.34 -31.16
CA VAL A 186 10.17 -5.56 -30.46
C VAL A 186 11.68 -5.72 -30.63
N ALA A 187 12.38 -6.11 -29.56
CA ALA A 187 13.80 -6.42 -29.64
C ALA A 187 14.08 -7.57 -30.61
N ASP A 188 14.74 -7.27 -31.73
CA ASP A 188 15.01 -8.20 -32.83
C ASP A 188 16.46 -8.72 -32.84
N TYR A 189 17.39 -8.00 -32.22
CA TYR A 189 18.79 -8.39 -32.11
C TYR A 189 19.03 -9.68 -31.31
N ILE A 190 18.07 -10.12 -30.49
CA ILE A 190 18.02 -11.48 -29.92
C ILE A 190 16.86 -12.23 -30.63
N PRO A 191 17.16 -13.20 -31.51
CA PRO A 191 16.16 -13.90 -32.32
C PRO A 191 15.00 -14.53 -31.53
N HIS A 192 15.22 -14.90 -30.27
CA HIS A 192 14.18 -15.47 -29.41
C HIS A 192 13.20 -14.42 -28.87
N LEU A 193 13.62 -13.16 -28.70
CA LEU A 193 12.75 -12.06 -28.28
C LEU A 193 11.86 -11.60 -29.44
N ALA A 194 12.37 -11.65 -30.68
CA ALA A 194 11.63 -11.33 -31.90
C ALA A 194 10.37 -12.18 -32.13
N LYS A 195 10.26 -13.33 -31.45
CA LYS A 195 9.11 -14.26 -31.56
C LYS A 195 7.86 -13.76 -30.82
N PHE A 196 8.01 -12.82 -29.88
CA PHE A 196 6.88 -12.31 -29.12
C PHE A 196 6.03 -11.34 -29.95
N SER A 197 4.71 -11.50 -29.87
CA SER A 197 3.78 -10.60 -30.55
C SER A 197 3.84 -9.18 -29.94
N PRO A 198 3.91 -8.12 -30.76
CA PRO A 198 3.83 -6.73 -30.29
C PRO A 198 2.54 -6.43 -29.51
N SER A 199 1.46 -7.18 -29.76
CA SER A 199 0.17 -6.97 -29.10
C SER A 199 0.13 -7.38 -27.64
N LEU A 200 1.11 -8.16 -27.16
CA LEU A 200 1.13 -8.69 -25.80
C LEU A 200 1.24 -7.57 -24.77
N TRP A 201 0.34 -7.62 -23.78
CA TRP A 201 0.31 -6.67 -22.67
C TRP A 201 -0.20 -7.34 -21.41
N GLY A 202 0.65 -7.40 -20.38
CA GLY A 202 0.31 -7.94 -19.07
C GLY A 202 0.74 -7.01 -17.95
N MET A 203 -0.09 -6.90 -16.91
CA MET A 203 0.25 -6.22 -15.67
C MET A 203 -0.19 -7.07 -14.47
N SER A 204 0.70 -7.28 -13.52
CA SER A 204 0.42 -7.99 -12.27
C SER A 204 0.93 -7.18 -11.09
N LEU A 205 0.16 -7.12 -10.00
CA LEU A 205 0.55 -6.47 -8.75
C LEU A 205 0.36 -7.40 -7.55
N CYS A 206 1.21 -7.22 -6.54
CA CYS A 206 1.16 -7.92 -5.27
C CYS A 206 1.50 -6.93 -4.14
N THR A 207 0.60 -6.72 -3.19
CA THR A 207 0.85 -5.87 -2.02
C THR A 207 1.72 -6.58 -0.99
N VAL A 208 2.31 -5.84 -0.05
CA VAL A 208 3.10 -6.42 1.05
C VAL A 208 2.27 -7.34 1.95
N ASP A 209 0.94 -7.15 1.98
CA ASP A 209 0.01 -8.02 2.72
C ASP A 209 -0.45 -9.24 1.93
N GLY A 210 -0.05 -9.36 0.66
CA GLY A 210 -0.38 -10.47 -0.24
C GLY A 210 -1.69 -10.29 -1.01
N GLN A 211 -2.23 -9.07 -1.10
CA GLN A 211 -3.35 -8.78 -2.00
C GLN A 211 -2.84 -8.75 -3.44
N ARG A 212 -3.59 -9.34 -4.38
CA ARG A 212 -3.10 -9.56 -5.74
C ARG A 212 -4.15 -9.21 -6.78
N HIS A 213 -3.70 -8.59 -7.85
CA HIS A 213 -4.49 -8.33 -9.04
C HIS A 213 -3.65 -8.52 -10.30
N SER A 214 -4.29 -8.90 -11.40
CA SER A 214 -3.61 -9.14 -12.68
C SER A 214 -4.55 -8.85 -13.84
N ALA A 215 -4.05 -8.18 -14.88
CA ALA A 215 -4.79 -7.83 -16.08
C ALA A 215 -3.95 -8.14 -17.34
N GLY A 216 -4.59 -8.72 -18.37
CA GLY A 216 -3.93 -9.04 -19.64
C GLY A 216 -3.13 -10.35 -19.62
N ASP A 217 -2.08 -10.39 -20.44
CA ASP A 217 -1.26 -11.56 -20.78
C ASP A 217 -0.27 -11.96 -19.66
N THR A 218 -0.75 -12.08 -18.44
CA THR A 218 0.05 -12.20 -17.20
C THR A 218 0.58 -13.61 -16.93
N LYS A 219 0.09 -14.61 -17.67
CA LYS A 219 0.51 -16.01 -17.53
C LYS A 219 1.47 -16.45 -18.63
N VAL A 220 1.78 -15.56 -19.59
CA VAL A 220 2.76 -15.85 -20.62
C VAL A 220 4.16 -15.74 -20.02
N PRO A 221 4.98 -16.80 -20.09
CA PRO A 221 6.34 -16.76 -19.57
C PRO A 221 7.23 -15.93 -20.50
N PHE A 222 8.09 -15.10 -19.92
CA PHE A 222 9.08 -14.30 -20.64
C PHE A 222 10.39 -14.26 -19.85
N CYS A 223 11.50 -13.94 -20.53
CA CYS A 223 12.80 -13.81 -19.89
C CYS A 223 12.89 -12.46 -19.19
N LEU A 224 13.33 -12.39 -17.92
CA LEU A 224 13.36 -11.11 -17.20
C LEU A 224 14.55 -10.24 -17.60
N GLN A 225 15.57 -10.78 -18.28
CA GLN A 225 16.65 -9.96 -18.85
C GLN A 225 17.35 -9.10 -17.77
N SER A 226 17.81 -7.90 -18.17
CA SER A 226 18.39 -6.88 -17.29
C SER A 226 17.53 -6.48 -16.10
N CYS A 227 16.24 -6.86 -16.05
CA CYS A 227 15.49 -6.73 -14.83
C CYS A 227 16.31 -7.37 -13.69
N VAL A 228 17.11 -8.42 -13.93
CA VAL A 228 17.84 -9.25 -12.93
C VAL A 228 18.67 -8.56 -11.86
N LYS A 229 19.41 -7.56 -12.28
CA LYS A 229 20.62 -7.11 -11.59
C LYS A 229 20.41 -6.73 -10.11
N PRO A 230 19.27 -6.13 -9.71
CA PRO A 230 19.00 -5.83 -8.31
C PRO A 230 18.79 -7.05 -7.41
N LEU A 231 18.24 -8.18 -7.88
CA LEU A 231 18.15 -9.34 -6.99
C LEU A 231 19.50 -10.01 -6.83
N GLU A 232 20.29 -10.10 -7.90
CA GLU A 232 21.68 -10.56 -7.81
C GLU A 232 22.45 -9.72 -6.79
N TYR A 233 22.33 -8.39 -6.88
CA TYR A 233 22.93 -7.49 -5.93
C TYR A 233 22.39 -7.72 -4.50
N ALA A 234 21.08 -7.89 -4.33
CA ALA A 234 20.49 -8.16 -3.02
C ALA A 234 20.98 -9.50 -2.43
N ILE A 235 21.10 -10.55 -3.24
CA ILE A 235 21.64 -11.86 -2.84
C ILE A 235 23.10 -11.72 -2.45
N ALA A 236 23.92 -11.08 -3.28
CA ALA A 236 25.33 -10.87 -2.99
C ALA A 236 25.54 -10.08 -1.68
N VAL A 237 24.74 -9.02 -1.47
CA VAL A 237 24.77 -8.24 -0.22
C VAL A 237 24.28 -9.06 0.97
N HIS A 238 23.26 -9.89 0.80
CA HIS A 238 22.75 -10.77 1.85
C HIS A 238 23.79 -11.82 2.28
N GLU A 239 24.45 -12.45 1.32
CA GLU A 239 25.41 -13.53 1.58
C GLU A 239 26.77 -13.03 2.05
N GLN A 240 27.25 -11.90 1.51
CA GLN A 240 28.62 -11.43 1.73
C GLN A 240 28.73 -10.11 2.48
N GLY A 241 27.62 -9.40 2.66
CA GLY A 241 27.57 -8.10 3.29
C GLY A 241 27.91 -6.94 2.35
N THR A 242 27.29 -5.79 2.60
CA THR A 242 27.43 -4.57 1.80
C THR A 242 28.88 -4.12 1.64
N GLU A 243 29.66 -4.15 2.72
CA GLU A 243 31.07 -3.74 2.71
C GLU A 243 31.94 -4.61 1.82
N HIS A 244 31.66 -5.91 1.72
CA HIS A 244 32.44 -6.80 0.87
C HIS A 244 32.10 -6.57 -0.61
N VAL A 245 30.81 -6.55 -0.94
CA VAL A 245 30.33 -6.37 -2.31
C VAL A 245 30.86 -5.07 -2.91
N HIS A 246 30.81 -3.96 -2.15
CA HIS A 246 31.23 -2.65 -2.65
C HIS A 246 32.73 -2.40 -2.70
N ARG A 247 33.56 -3.39 -2.36
CA ARG A 247 34.98 -3.37 -2.73
C ARG A 247 35.18 -3.56 -4.23
N PHE A 248 34.22 -4.22 -4.89
CA PHE A 248 34.33 -4.61 -6.30
C PHE A 248 33.41 -3.81 -7.23
N VAL A 249 32.36 -3.17 -6.70
CA VAL A 249 31.40 -2.37 -7.48
C VAL A 249 31.04 -1.08 -6.75
N GLY A 250 30.96 0.03 -7.49
CA GLY A 250 30.56 1.33 -6.98
C GLY A 250 29.08 1.41 -6.56
N LYS A 251 28.67 2.60 -6.11
CA LYS A 251 27.31 2.91 -5.63
C LYS A 251 26.63 4.01 -6.45
N GLU A 252 27.36 4.63 -7.38
CA GLU A 252 26.97 5.89 -8.01
C GLU A 252 26.55 5.71 -9.47
N PRO A 253 25.68 6.59 -9.99
CA PRO A 253 25.37 6.58 -11.42
C PRO A 253 26.62 6.93 -12.24
N SER A 254 26.75 6.33 -13.43
CA SER A 254 27.88 6.62 -14.32
C SER A 254 27.83 8.01 -14.98
N GLY A 255 26.67 8.67 -15.00
CA GLY A 255 26.46 9.94 -15.73
C GLY A 255 26.54 9.83 -17.27
N LEU A 256 26.86 8.64 -17.78
CA LEU A 256 27.05 8.34 -19.20
C LEU A 256 25.92 7.42 -19.71
N LYS A 257 25.65 7.46 -21.02
CA LYS A 257 24.67 6.55 -21.64
C LYS A 257 25.04 5.09 -21.36
N PHE A 258 24.03 4.22 -21.20
CA PHE A 258 24.18 2.79 -20.85
C PHE A 258 25.14 1.99 -21.78
N ASN A 259 25.42 2.52 -22.97
CA ASN A 259 26.26 1.87 -23.96
C ASN A 259 27.77 2.14 -23.85
N MET A 260 28.20 3.07 -23.00
CA MET A 260 29.63 3.37 -22.87
C MET A 260 30.28 2.49 -21.81
N LEU A 261 31.41 1.88 -22.19
CA LEU A 261 32.32 1.20 -21.29
C LEU A 261 33.01 2.27 -20.43
N SER A 262 32.63 2.38 -19.17
CA SER A 262 33.30 3.26 -18.21
C SER A 262 33.42 2.57 -16.85
N LEU A 263 34.59 2.70 -16.24
CA LEU A 263 34.84 2.42 -14.84
C LEU A 263 34.91 3.75 -14.07
N ASP A 264 34.75 3.69 -12.76
CA ASP A 264 35.01 4.83 -11.89
C ASP A 264 36.52 5.09 -11.72
N GLU A 265 36.87 6.13 -10.97
CA GLU A 265 38.26 6.52 -10.70
C GLU A 265 39.07 5.45 -9.96
N ASP A 266 38.38 4.50 -9.33
CA ASP A 266 38.94 3.39 -8.57
C ASP A 266 39.02 2.09 -9.40
N ASP A 267 38.85 2.15 -10.72
CA ASP A 267 38.81 1.00 -11.63
C ASP A 267 37.71 -0.04 -11.28
N LYS A 268 36.58 0.40 -10.70
CA LYS A 268 35.39 -0.45 -10.46
C LYS A 268 34.26 -0.08 -11.43
N PRO A 269 33.34 -1.01 -11.74
CA PRO A 269 32.09 -0.64 -12.39
C PRO A 269 31.29 0.31 -11.49
N HIS A 270 30.69 1.35 -12.08
CA HIS A 270 30.01 2.41 -11.32
C HIS A 270 28.92 1.94 -10.36
N ASN A 271 28.11 0.95 -10.76
CA ASN A 271 27.03 0.40 -9.94
C ASN A 271 26.59 -0.98 -10.43
N PRO A 272 25.86 -1.77 -9.60
CA PRO A 272 25.38 -3.09 -10.00
C PRO A 272 24.35 -3.09 -11.15
N MET A 273 23.78 -1.94 -11.51
CA MET A 273 22.70 -1.84 -12.50
C MET A 273 23.19 -1.79 -13.96
N VAL A 274 24.47 -1.55 -14.18
CA VAL A 274 25.13 -1.65 -15.49
C VAL A 274 25.65 -3.07 -15.73
N ASN A 275 25.82 -3.48 -17.00
CA ASN A 275 26.28 -4.83 -17.34
C ASN A 275 27.62 -5.19 -16.67
N ALA A 276 28.57 -4.26 -16.65
CA ALA A 276 29.87 -4.48 -16.01
C ALA A 276 29.74 -4.76 -14.51
N GLY A 277 28.89 -4.02 -13.80
CA GLY A 277 28.63 -4.24 -12.38
C GLY A 277 27.94 -5.57 -12.14
N ALA A 278 26.94 -5.91 -12.96
CA ALA A 278 26.24 -7.19 -12.86
C ALA A 278 27.18 -8.39 -13.05
N ILE A 279 28.09 -8.36 -14.04
CA ILE A 279 29.09 -9.42 -14.25
C ILE A 279 30.00 -9.60 -13.02
N VAL A 280 30.41 -8.49 -12.38
CA VAL A 280 31.18 -8.55 -11.12
C VAL A 280 30.34 -9.14 -9.99
N ILE A 281 29.08 -8.74 -9.85
CA ILE A 281 28.16 -9.34 -8.86
C ILE A 281 27.98 -10.85 -9.09
N SER A 282 27.80 -11.27 -10.34
CA SER A 282 27.67 -12.68 -10.73
C SER A 282 28.89 -13.51 -10.28
N SER A 283 30.10 -12.92 -10.28
CA SER A 283 31.32 -13.58 -9.78
C SER A 283 31.37 -13.74 -8.26
N LEU A 284 30.62 -12.92 -7.52
CA LEU A 284 30.56 -13.00 -6.06
C LEU A 284 29.65 -14.15 -5.63
N ILE A 285 28.54 -14.38 -6.34
CA ILE A 285 27.54 -15.38 -5.95
C ILE A 285 28.11 -16.80 -6.13
N LYS A 286 28.06 -17.63 -5.08
CA LYS A 286 28.55 -19.02 -5.17
C LYS A 286 27.51 -19.90 -5.88
N VAL A 287 27.91 -20.51 -7.00
CA VAL A 287 27.07 -21.40 -7.83
C VAL A 287 26.62 -22.68 -7.08
N ASN A 288 27.21 -23.00 -5.93
CA ASN A 288 26.82 -24.16 -5.14
C ASN A 288 25.71 -23.81 -4.12
N ARG A 289 24.51 -24.35 -4.36
CA ARG A 289 23.39 -24.59 -3.40
C ARG A 289 22.28 -23.54 -3.23
N HIS A 290 22.16 -22.54 -4.08
CA HIS A 290 20.97 -21.68 -4.04
C HIS A 290 20.01 -22.07 -5.15
N SER A 291 19.14 -23.05 -4.86
CA SER A 291 17.79 -22.96 -5.44
C SER A 291 17.29 -21.60 -5.01
N LEU A 292 17.19 -20.65 -5.96
CA LEU A 292 16.34 -19.48 -5.80
C LEU A 292 15.08 -19.98 -5.10
N THR A 293 14.80 -19.42 -3.93
CA THR A 293 13.79 -19.94 -3.00
C THR A 293 12.57 -20.36 -3.80
N PRO A 294 11.99 -21.55 -3.61
CA PRO A 294 10.78 -21.93 -4.32
C PRO A 294 9.69 -20.93 -3.93
N SER A 295 9.50 -19.88 -4.73
CA SER A 295 8.21 -19.23 -4.76
C SER A 295 7.25 -20.32 -5.21
N MET A 296 6.08 -20.42 -4.58
CA MET A 296 5.01 -21.32 -5.03
C MET A 296 4.44 -20.90 -6.42
N GLU A 297 5.16 -20.06 -7.16
CA GLU A 297 4.82 -19.45 -8.43
C GLU A 297 5.88 -19.75 -9.48
N TYR A 298 5.52 -19.53 -10.75
CA TYR A 298 6.32 -19.92 -11.89
C TYR A 298 7.70 -19.23 -11.91
N VAL A 299 8.74 -20.03 -11.76
CA VAL A 299 10.13 -19.67 -12.08
C VAL A 299 10.60 -20.68 -13.12
N GLY A 300 10.96 -20.17 -14.30
CA GLY A 300 11.38 -20.98 -15.43
C GLY A 300 12.77 -20.58 -15.94
N PHE A 301 13.32 -21.39 -16.83
CA PHE A 301 14.59 -21.13 -17.51
C PHE A 301 14.43 -21.36 -19.01
N SER A 302 14.88 -20.40 -19.82
CA SER A 302 14.86 -20.49 -21.28
C SER A 302 16.24 -20.77 -21.82
N ASN A 303 16.60 -22.06 -21.97
CA ASN A 303 17.89 -22.46 -22.54
C ASN A 303 18.11 -21.87 -23.94
N ALA A 304 17.04 -21.69 -24.71
CA ALA A 304 17.11 -21.13 -26.05
C ALA A 304 17.52 -19.64 -26.04
N THR A 305 16.98 -18.87 -25.09
CA THR A 305 17.38 -17.45 -24.92
C THR A 305 18.79 -17.35 -24.36
N PHE A 306 19.15 -18.22 -23.41
CA PHE A 306 20.51 -18.31 -22.85
C PHE A 306 21.56 -18.54 -23.95
N GLN A 307 21.39 -19.56 -24.81
CA GLN A 307 22.33 -19.82 -25.89
C GLN A 307 22.39 -18.65 -26.88
N SER A 308 21.22 -18.09 -27.24
CA SER A 308 21.13 -16.95 -28.15
C SER A 308 21.83 -15.70 -27.61
N GLU A 309 21.72 -15.41 -26.32
CA GLU A 309 22.42 -14.30 -25.67
C GLU A 309 23.92 -14.55 -25.54
N LYS A 310 24.32 -15.80 -25.26
CA LYS A 310 25.73 -16.18 -25.19
C LYS A 310 26.41 -16.04 -26.56
N GLU A 311 25.76 -16.51 -27.62
CA GLU A 311 26.27 -16.42 -29.00
C GLU A 311 26.35 -14.98 -29.53
N THR A 312 25.42 -14.11 -29.12
CA THR A 312 25.38 -12.69 -29.52
C THR A 312 26.02 -11.74 -28.48
N GLY A 313 26.67 -12.31 -27.47
CA GLY A 313 27.12 -11.63 -26.25
C GLY A 313 28.49 -10.96 -26.34
N ASP A 314 29.01 -10.67 -27.53
CA ASP A 314 30.39 -10.18 -27.76
C ASP A 314 30.78 -9.01 -26.86
N ARG A 315 29.87 -8.05 -26.68
CA ARG A 315 30.10 -6.91 -25.79
C ARG A 315 30.29 -7.32 -24.33
N ASN A 316 29.52 -8.28 -23.83
CA ASN A 316 29.65 -8.75 -22.46
C ASN A 316 30.96 -9.54 -22.27
N PHE A 317 31.41 -10.29 -23.28
CA PHE A 317 32.75 -10.88 -23.28
C PHE A 317 33.84 -9.83 -23.25
N ALA A 318 33.75 -8.78 -24.07
CA ALA A 318 34.71 -7.67 -24.05
C ALA A 318 34.76 -6.97 -22.68
N ILE A 319 33.60 -6.72 -22.06
CA ILE A 319 33.51 -6.22 -20.68
C ILE A 319 34.21 -7.18 -19.70
N GLY A 320 33.92 -8.48 -19.79
CA GLY A 320 34.51 -9.49 -18.91
C GLY A 320 36.04 -9.54 -18.99
N TYR A 321 36.60 -9.51 -20.21
CA TYR A 321 38.05 -9.45 -20.41
C TYR A 321 38.66 -8.15 -19.87
N TYR A 322 38.02 -7.01 -20.10
CA TYR A 322 38.47 -5.71 -19.59
C TYR A 322 38.48 -5.66 -18.06
N LEU A 323 37.42 -6.17 -17.41
CA LEU A 323 37.34 -6.28 -15.94
C LEU A 323 38.39 -7.24 -15.37
N LYS A 324 38.71 -8.32 -16.10
CA LYS A 324 39.75 -9.28 -15.72
C LYS A 324 41.13 -8.63 -15.73
N GLU A 325 41.44 -7.85 -16.77
CA GLU A 325 42.69 -7.09 -16.86
C GLU A 325 42.84 -6.09 -15.70
N LYS A 326 41.75 -5.40 -15.36
CA LYS A 326 41.68 -4.42 -14.27
C LYS A 326 41.56 -5.03 -12.87
N LYS A 327 41.57 -6.37 -12.74
CA LYS A 327 41.46 -7.10 -11.46
C LYS A 327 40.20 -6.75 -10.67
N CYS A 328 39.09 -6.49 -11.36
CA CYS A 328 37.80 -6.18 -10.73
C CYS A 328 37.13 -7.43 -10.11
N PHE A 329 37.61 -8.63 -10.42
CA PHE A 329 37.07 -9.89 -9.90
C PHE A 329 37.73 -10.31 -8.57
N PRO A 330 37.01 -11.02 -7.68
CA PRO A 330 37.58 -11.61 -6.48
C PRO A 330 38.75 -12.56 -6.79
N CYS A 331 39.68 -12.67 -5.84
CA CYS A 331 40.81 -13.59 -5.98
C CYS A 331 40.33 -15.05 -6.13
N GLY A 332 40.65 -15.68 -7.25
CA GLY A 332 40.25 -17.06 -7.56
C GLY A 332 38.90 -17.22 -8.26
N ALA A 333 38.21 -16.12 -8.61
CA ALA A 333 36.99 -16.18 -9.42
C ALA A 333 37.31 -16.44 -10.90
N ASP A 334 36.57 -17.34 -11.54
CA ASP A 334 36.65 -17.59 -12.98
C ASP A 334 35.70 -16.64 -13.74
N MET A 335 36.25 -15.89 -14.69
CA MET A 335 35.51 -14.91 -15.48
C MET A 335 34.49 -15.56 -16.41
N ILE A 336 34.81 -16.74 -16.97
CA ILE A 336 33.91 -17.48 -17.86
C ILE A 336 32.73 -18.03 -17.05
N ASP A 337 32.99 -18.57 -15.86
CA ASP A 337 31.91 -19.03 -14.96
C ASP A 337 31.00 -17.86 -14.53
N ALA A 338 31.58 -16.69 -14.24
CA ALA A 338 30.82 -15.49 -13.91
C ALA A 338 29.97 -14.98 -15.08
N LEU A 339 30.50 -15.02 -16.31
CA LEU A 339 29.75 -14.68 -17.52
C LEU A 339 28.65 -15.71 -17.80
N ASP A 340 28.93 -17.00 -17.69
CA ASP A 340 27.95 -18.06 -17.89
C ASP A 340 26.81 -17.95 -16.86
N PHE A 341 27.13 -17.63 -15.61
CA PHE A 341 26.13 -17.33 -14.58
C PHE A 341 25.34 -16.05 -14.91
N TYR A 342 26.01 -14.97 -15.33
CA TYR A 342 25.37 -13.72 -15.75
C TYR A 342 24.34 -13.94 -16.88
N PHE A 343 24.66 -14.76 -17.88
CA PHE A 343 23.73 -15.14 -18.95
C PHE A 343 22.57 -16.05 -18.47
N GLN A 344 22.74 -16.76 -17.35
CA GLN A 344 21.74 -17.70 -16.80
C GLN A 344 20.68 -17.03 -15.91
N VAL A 345 21.03 -15.97 -15.16
CA VAL A 345 20.37 -15.68 -13.87
C VAL A 345 19.22 -14.69 -13.91
N GLY A 346 19.09 -13.86 -14.95
CA GLY A 346 17.84 -13.17 -15.34
C GLY A 346 16.63 -13.02 -14.35
N LEU A 347 16.69 -12.46 -13.11
CA LEU A 347 15.60 -12.17 -12.10
C LEU A 347 15.81 -10.99 -11.07
N PRO A 348 14.83 -10.09 -10.70
CA PRO A 348 14.94 -8.61 -10.93
C PRO A 348 14.61 -7.40 -9.95
N ALA A 349 14.91 -6.13 -10.40
CA ALA A 349 14.14 -4.82 -10.37
C ALA A 349 14.68 -3.68 -11.32
N LYS A 350 14.52 -3.79 -12.64
CA LYS A 350 15.06 -2.87 -13.68
C LYS A 350 14.23 -3.03 -14.96
N SER A 351 14.26 -2.08 -15.91
CA SER A 351 13.65 -2.29 -17.24
C SER A 351 14.49 -3.27 -18.07
N GLY A 352 13.84 -4.28 -18.65
CA GLY A 352 14.44 -5.34 -19.45
C GLY A 352 14.04 -5.24 -20.92
N VAL A 353 14.98 -5.59 -21.79
CA VAL A 353 14.82 -5.59 -23.27
C VAL A 353 13.78 -6.61 -23.78
N SER A 354 13.28 -7.48 -22.91
CA SER A 354 12.11 -8.33 -23.19
C SER A 354 10.79 -7.58 -23.10
N GLY A 355 10.80 -6.28 -22.78
CA GLY A 355 9.60 -5.49 -22.54
C GLY A 355 9.11 -5.51 -21.10
N ALA A 356 9.93 -6.03 -20.19
CA ALA A 356 9.59 -6.19 -18.79
C ALA A 356 9.96 -4.95 -17.97
N VAL A 357 9.05 -4.52 -17.10
CA VAL A 357 9.26 -3.42 -16.15
C VAL A 357 8.84 -3.92 -14.77
N LEU A 358 9.83 -4.15 -13.91
CA LEU A 358 9.58 -4.40 -12.49
C LEU A 358 9.61 -3.07 -11.73
N LEU A 359 8.50 -2.77 -11.07
CA LEU A 359 8.27 -1.59 -10.26
C LEU A 359 8.06 -2.01 -8.80
N VAL A 360 8.66 -1.25 -7.88
CA VAL A 360 8.46 -1.44 -6.44
C VAL A 360 7.98 -0.12 -5.86
N VAL A 361 6.84 -0.15 -5.18
CA VAL A 361 6.37 0.94 -4.31
C VAL A 361 6.72 0.52 -2.88
N PRO A 362 7.77 1.12 -2.26
CA PRO A 362 8.29 0.67 -0.98
C PRO A 362 7.20 0.63 0.10
N ASN A 363 7.16 -0.48 0.85
CA ASN A 363 6.18 -0.74 1.91
C ASN A 363 4.72 -0.83 1.46
N VAL A 364 4.43 -0.84 0.15
CA VAL A 364 3.07 -0.92 -0.38
C VAL A 364 2.89 -2.15 -1.26
N MET A 365 3.59 -2.22 -2.40
CA MET A 365 3.39 -3.27 -3.38
C MET A 365 4.57 -3.43 -4.36
N GLY A 366 4.66 -4.59 -4.98
CA GLY A 366 5.42 -4.82 -6.21
C GLY A 366 4.48 -4.91 -7.41
N VAL A 367 4.91 -4.40 -8.56
CA VAL A 367 4.17 -4.42 -9.82
C VAL A 367 5.10 -4.91 -10.93
N MET A 368 4.63 -5.83 -11.76
CA MET A 368 5.30 -6.27 -12.98
C MET A 368 4.42 -5.89 -14.18
N CYS A 369 4.98 -5.09 -15.08
CA CYS A 369 4.40 -4.79 -16.38
C CYS A 369 5.22 -5.49 -17.47
N TRP A 370 4.56 -6.01 -18.50
CA TRP A 370 5.23 -6.67 -19.60
C TRP A 370 4.55 -6.36 -20.93
N SER A 371 5.28 -5.64 -21.80
CA SER A 371 4.93 -5.45 -23.20
C SER A 371 6.19 -5.42 -24.06
N PRO A 372 6.35 -6.36 -25.02
CA PRO A 372 7.56 -6.49 -25.84
C PRO A 372 8.04 -5.23 -26.59
N PRO A 373 7.15 -4.36 -27.15
CA PRO A 373 7.58 -3.15 -27.84
C PRO A 373 8.34 -2.17 -26.95
N LEU A 374 9.55 -1.81 -27.38
CA LEU A 374 10.46 -0.89 -26.68
C LEU A 374 10.52 0.49 -27.33
N ASP A 375 10.75 1.51 -26.51
CA ASP A 375 11.11 2.85 -26.93
C ASP A 375 12.58 2.92 -27.44
N LYS A 376 12.99 4.11 -27.90
CA LYS A 376 14.35 4.36 -28.42
C LYS A 376 15.47 4.18 -27.37
N VAL A 377 15.12 4.08 -26.09
CA VAL A 377 16.04 3.94 -24.95
C VAL A 377 16.05 2.50 -24.41
N GLY A 378 15.19 1.62 -24.94
CA GLY A 378 15.12 0.21 -24.57
C GLY A 378 14.16 -0.09 -23.41
N ASN A 379 13.15 0.76 -23.16
CA ASN A 379 12.11 0.53 -22.16
C ASN A 379 10.77 0.17 -22.82
N SER A 380 9.96 -0.65 -22.15
CA SER A 380 8.61 -0.98 -22.61
C SER A 380 7.73 0.27 -22.72
N VAL A 381 7.16 0.53 -23.89
CA VAL A 381 6.30 1.72 -24.13
C VAL A 381 5.10 1.71 -23.20
N ARG A 382 4.30 0.63 -23.24
CA ARG A 382 3.11 0.47 -22.39
C ARG A 382 3.47 0.42 -20.91
N GLY A 383 4.58 -0.24 -20.56
CA GLY A 383 5.07 -0.32 -19.18
C GLY A 383 5.39 1.06 -18.59
N ILE A 384 6.08 1.92 -19.34
CA ILE A 384 6.40 3.28 -18.90
C ILE A 384 5.15 4.14 -18.82
N ARG A 385 4.25 4.06 -19.82
CA ARG A 385 2.95 4.78 -19.79
C ARG A 385 2.15 4.44 -18.54
N PHE A 386 2.02 3.15 -18.23
CA PHE A 386 1.35 2.67 -17.01
C PHE A 386 1.99 3.27 -15.75
N CYS A 387 3.31 3.25 -15.63
CA CYS A 387 4.02 3.79 -14.47
C CYS A 387 3.82 5.30 -14.31
N GLN A 388 3.83 6.06 -15.40
CA GLN A 388 3.61 7.51 -15.39
C GLN A 388 2.20 7.86 -14.91
N GLU A 389 1.18 7.16 -15.41
CA GLU A 389 -0.20 7.34 -14.98
C GLU A 389 -0.43 6.92 -13.52
N LEU A 390 0.22 5.84 -13.09
CA LEU A 390 0.14 5.38 -11.70
C LEU A 390 0.61 6.49 -10.74
N VAL A 391 1.74 7.13 -11.04
CA VAL A 391 2.32 8.19 -10.19
C VAL A 391 1.62 9.55 -10.35
N SER A 392 0.97 9.80 -11.48
CA SER A 392 0.17 11.01 -11.67
C SER A 392 -1.13 10.96 -10.86
N LEU A 393 -1.74 9.78 -10.74
CA LEU A 393 -2.98 9.57 -9.99
C LEU A 393 -2.75 9.32 -8.51
N PHE A 394 -1.73 8.56 -8.13
CA PHE A 394 -1.47 8.18 -6.74
C PHE A 394 -0.25 8.87 -6.15
N ASN A 395 -0.26 9.11 -4.83
CA ASN A 395 0.86 9.68 -4.08
C ASN A 395 1.98 8.64 -3.79
N PHE A 396 2.35 7.87 -4.81
CA PHE A 396 3.39 6.83 -4.73
C PHE A 396 4.78 7.33 -5.12
N HIS A 397 4.92 8.58 -5.57
CA HIS A 397 6.25 9.12 -5.80
C HIS A 397 7.05 9.13 -4.49
N ASN A 398 8.32 8.72 -4.52
CA ASN A 398 9.14 8.64 -3.30
C ASN A 398 9.25 9.97 -2.53
N TYR A 399 9.10 11.08 -3.25
CA TYR A 399 9.14 12.44 -2.69
C TYR A 399 7.75 13.11 -2.60
N ASP A 400 6.66 12.38 -2.84
CA ASP A 400 5.31 12.91 -2.60
C ASP A 400 5.04 13.06 -1.10
N ASN A 401 4.20 14.04 -0.77
CA ASN A 401 3.80 14.29 0.60
C ASN A 401 2.62 13.39 1.00
N LEU A 402 2.75 12.68 2.13
CA LEU A 402 1.71 11.78 2.64
C LEU A 402 0.57 12.50 3.36
N ARG A 403 0.70 13.79 3.70
CA ARG A 403 -0.28 14.58 4.45
C ARG A 403 -0.99 15.64 3.62
N HIS A 404 -0.26 16.30 2.73
CA HIS A 404 -0.74 17.41 1.91
C HIS A 404 -0.59 17.07 0.44
N PHE A 405 -1.65 16.55 -0.16
CA PHE A 405 -1.73 16.27 -1.59
C PHE A 405 -3.07 16.79 -2.11
N VAL A 406 -3.06 17.60 -3.17
CA VAL A 406 -4.24 18.37 -3.59
C VAL A 406 -5.14 17.58 -4.56
N LYS A 407 -4.55 16.80 -5.48
CA LYS A 407 -5.28 16.10 -6.54
C LYS A 407 -5.04 14.59 -6.61
N LYS A 408 -3.97 14.10 -5.97
CA LYS A 408 -3.60 12.68 -5.98
C LYS A 408 -4.42 11.90 -4.96
N GLN A 409 -4.55 10.60 -5.18
CA GLN A 409 -5.21 9.69 -4.25
C GLN A 409 -4.17 8.93 -3.41
N ASP A 410 -4.54 8.60 -2.17
CA ASP A 410 -3.75 7.72 -1.30
C ASP A 410 -4.54 6.45 -0.99
N PRO A 411 -4.28 5.33 -1.68
CA PRO A 411 -5.04 4.10 -1.49
C PRO A 411 -4.71 3.41 -0.15
N ARG A 412 -3.74 3.93 0.63
CA ARG A 412 -3.49 3.48 2.00
C ARG A 412 -4.52 4.00 3.00
N ARG A 413 -5.33 4.97 2.57
CA ARG A 413 -6.33 5.62 3.40
C ARG A 413 -7.72 5.27 2.92
N TRP A 414 -8.66 5.23 3.87
CA TRP A 414 -10.06 4.96 3.56
C TRP A 414 -10.72 6.24 3.00
N SER A 415 -11.22 6.17 1.76
CA SER A 415 -11.82 7.28 1.01
C SER A 415 -12.90 8.06 1.80
N GLY A 416 -13.79 7.37 2.51
CA GLY A 416 -14.85 7.98 3.32
C GLY A 416 -14.38 8.53 4.66
N GLU A 417 -13.38 7.90 5.29
CA GLU A 417 -12.93 8.28 6.63
C GLU A 417 -12.12 9.58 6.60
N ASP A 418 -11.29 9.79 5.58
CA ASP A 418 -10.44 10.98 5.47
C ASP A 418 -11.23 12.26 5.20
N ARG A 419 -12.24 12.19 4.32
CA ARG A 419 -13.15 13.32 4.08
C ARG A 419 -13.90 13.65 5.36
N ASN A 420 -14.49 12.66 6.01
CA ASN A 420 -15.24 12.87 7.24
C ASN A 420 -14.34 13.37 8.39
N LYS A 421 -13.12 12.83 8.55
CA LYS A 421 -12.13 13.30 9.53
C LYS A 421 -11.75 14.76 9.26
N SER A 422 -11.51 15.12 8.00
CA SER A 422 -11.15 16.49 7.63
C SER A 422 -12.28 17.47 7.95
N VAL A 423 -13.52 17.11 7.58
CA VAL A 423 -14.73 17.88 7.92
C VAL A 423 -14.88 18.01 9.43
N VAL A 424 -14.82 16.90 10.17
CA VAL A 424 -14.93 16.88 11.64
C VAL A 424 -13.85 17.75 12.29
N ASN A 425 -12.62 17.73 11.79
CA ASN A 425 -11.54 18.57 12.31
C ASN A 425 -11.81 20.07 12.09
N VAL A 426 -12.37 20.44 10.93
CA VAL A 426 -12.79 21.83 10.66
C VAL A 426 -13.96 22.22 11.58
N MET A 427 -14.96 21.35 11.76
CA MET A 427 -16.08 21.60 12.66
C MET A 427 -15.63 21.75 14.11
N PHE A 428 -14.70 20.92 14.57
CA PHE A 428 -14.15 20.99 15.92
C PHE A 428 -13.35 22.28 16.15
N ALA A 429 -12.58 22.74 15.15
CA ALA A 429 -11.91 24.04 15.20
C ALA A 429 -12.93 25.20 15.28
N ALA A 430 -14.04 25.11 14.54
CA ALA A 430 -15.12 26.09 14.62
C ALA A 430 -15.84 26.08 15.98
N HIS A 431 -16.09 24.90 16.56
CA HIS A 431 -16.71 24.74 17.87
C HIS A 431 -15.83 25.26 19.02
N SER A 432 -14.52 25.02 18.96
CA SER A 432 -13.56 25.47 19.98
C SER A 432 -13.12 26.93 19.85
N GLY A 433 -13.49 27.61 18.75
CA GLY A 433 -13.05 28.99 18.49
C GLY A 433 -11.61 29.10 17.96
N ASP A 434 -10.97 28.02 17.52
CA ASP A 434 -9.57 28.03 17.05
C ASP A 434 -9.44 28.56 15.61
N VAL A 435 -9.37 29.88 15.49
CA VAL A 435 -9.12 30.58 14.22
C VAL A 435 -7.77 30.20 13.61
N SER A 436 -6.77 29.82 14.42
CA SER A 436 -5.44 29.46 13.92
C SER A 436 -5.46 28.11 13.20
N ALA A 437 -6.23 27.14 13.69
CA ALA A 437 -6.50 25.89 12.98
C ALA A 437 -7.27 26.15 11.68
N LEU A 438 -8.33 26.96 11.71
CA LEU A 438 -9.11 27.30 10.52
C LEU A 438 -8.29 28.04 9.45
N ARG A 439 -7.38 28.94 9.85
CA ARG A 439 -6.42 29.57 8.94
C ARG A 439 -5.50 28.55 8.28
N ARG A 440 -4.99 27.58 9.03
CA ARG A 440 -4.16 26.49 8.48
C ARG A 440 -4.95 25.63 7.50
N PHE A 441 -6.21 25.30 7.80
CA PHE A 441 -7.07 24.55 6.90
C PHE A 441 -7.37 25.33 5.60
N ALA A 442 -7.70 26.62 5.71
CA ALA A 442 -7.90 27.49 4.55
C ALA A 442 -6.64 27.58 3.67
N LEU A 443 -5.46 27.75 4.28
CA LEU A 443 -4.18 27.76 3.56
C LEU A 443 -3.86 26.43 2.87
N SER A 444 -4.33 25.31 3.43
CA SER A 444 -4.19 23.99 2.81
C SER A 444 -5.17 23.72 1.65
N SER A 445 -5.91 24.74 1.20
CA SER A 445 -6.95 24.64 0.16
C SER A 445 -8.08 23.67 0.53
N MET A 446 -8.37 23.53 1.83
CA MET A 446 -9.49 22.72 2.30
C MET A 446 -10.80 23.47 2.05
N ASP A 447 -11.77 22.80 1.43
CA ASP A 447 -13.10 23.38 1.22
C ASP A 447 -13.84 23.52 2.56
N LEU A 448 -14.08 24.76 2.98
CA LEU A 448 -14.77 25.13 4.22
C LEU A 448 -16.30 25.16 4.06
N GLU A 449 -16.83 24.94 2.86
CA GLU A 449 -18.27 24.79 2.60
C GLU A 449 -18.75 23.33 2.77
N GLN A 450 -17.83 22.42 3.10
CA GLN A 450 -18.18 21.03 3.39
C GLN A 450 -19.12 20.91 4.58
N LYS A 451 -20.02 19.93 4.49
CA LYS A 451 -21.09 19.70 5.46
C LYS A 451 -20.82 18.45 6.29
N ASP A 452 -21.22 18.49 7.56
CA ASP A 452 -21.24 17.30 8.43
C ASP A 452 -22.46 16.40 8.15
N TYR A 453 -22.65 15.37 8.98
CA TYR A 453 -23.76 14.41 8.85
C TYR A 453 -25.14 15.06 9.06
N ASP A 454 -25.23 16.22 9.73
CA ASP A 454 -26.45 17.00 9.94
C ASP A 454 -26.63 18.11 8.89
N CYS A 455 -25.86 18.05 7.80
CA CYS A 455 -25.85 19.05 6.73
C CYS A 455 -25.37 20.44 7.19
N ARG A 456 -24.69 20.55 8.33
CA ARG A 456 -24.18 21.81 8.87
C ARG A 456 -22.80 22.13 8.33
N THR A 457 -22.55 23.40 8.06
CA THR A 457 -21.21 23.93 7.70
C THR A 457 -20.48 24.44 8.95
N ALA A 458 -19.19 24.73 8.83
CA ALA A 458 -18.41 25.35 9.91
C ALA A 458 -19.04 26.67 10.41
N LEU A 459 -19.77 27.37 9.52
CA LEU A 459 -20.48 28.61 9.85
C LEU A 459 -21.69 28.38 10.77
N HIS A 460 -22.43 27.27 10.60
CA HIS A 460 -23.51 26.90 11.51
C HIS A 460 -22.96 26.65 12.92
N VAL A 461 -21.91 25.84 13.02
CA VAL A 461 -21.28 25.49 14.30
C VAL A 461 -20.73 26.73 15.00
N ALA A 462 -20.01 27.60 14.28
CA ALA A 462 -19.48 28.83 14.84
C ALA A 462 -20.58 29.82 15.28
N ALA A 463 -21.71 29.85 14.54
CA ALA A 463 -22.84 30.70 14.85
C ALA A 463 -23.61 30.23 16.09
N ALA A 464 -23.77 28.92 16.26
CA ALA A 464 -24.40 28.31 17.42
C ALA A 464 -23.59 28.47 18.71
N GLU A 465 -22.25 28.46 18.65
CA GLU A 465 -21.37 28.68 19.81
C GLU A 465 -21.10 30.16 20.11
N GLY A 466 -21.38 31.06 19.16
CA GLY A 466 -21.19 32.49 19.33
C GLY A 466 -19.76 33.01 19.11
N HIS A 467 -18.90 32.24 18.43
CA HIS A 467 -17.49 32.61 18.18
C HIS A 467 -17.36 33.68 17.08
N VAL A 468 -17.37 34.95 17.50
CA VAL A 468 -17.33 36.13 16.61
C VAL A 468 -16.13 36.10 15.65
N ASP A 469 -14.93 35.78 16.15
CA ASP A 469 -13.70 35.82 15.35
C ASP A 469 -13.69 34.73 14.25
N VAL A 470 -14.27 33.56 14.56
CA VAL A 470 -14.45 32.46 13.59
C VAL A 470 -15.49 32.84 12.53
N VAL A 471 -16.63 33.41 12.95
CA VAL A 471 -17.66 33.87 12.01
C VAL A 471 -17.11 34.95 11.09
N GLN A 472 -16.34 35.91 11.61
CA GLN A 472 -15.66 36.93 10.80
C GLN A 472 -14.66 36.30 9.82
N PHE A 473 -13.86 35.34 10.26
CA PHE A 473 -12.93 34.63 9.38
C PHE A 473 -13.67 33.91 8.24
N LEU A 474 -14.71 33.13 8.55
CA LEU A 474 -15.45 32.34 7.56
C LEU A 474 -16.24 33.22 6.58
N THR A 475 -16.82 34.33 7.04
CA THR A 475 -17.62 35.23 6.19
C THR A 475 -16.76 36.24 5.43
N GLN A 476 -15.81 36.90 6.08
CA GLN A 476 -15.01 37.96 5.46
C GLN A 476 -13.84 37.42 4.65
N THR A 477 -13.14 36.40 5.14
CA THR A 477 -11.94 35.84 4.49
C THR A 477 -12.27 34.69 3.56
N CYS A 478 -13.08 33.72 4.02
CA CYS A 478 -13.35 32.49 3.26
C CYS A 478 -14.59 32.57 2.36
N LYS A 479 -15.45 33.59 2.54
CA LYS A 479 -16.67 33.83 1.74
C LYS A 479 -17.61 32.62 1.67
N VAL A 480 -17.79 31.94 2.81
CA VAL A 480 -18.72 30.81 2.94
C VAL A 480 -20.17 31.27 2.70
N ASN A 481 -20.97 30.47 2.01
CA ASN A 481 -22.38 30.76 1.76
C ASN A 481 -23.22 30.81 3.08
N PRO A 482 -23.89 31.94 3.39
CA PRO A 482 -24.69 32.09 4.61
C PRO A 482 -26.13 31.57 4.51
N PHE A 483 -26.56 31.08 3.35
CA PHE A 483 -27.93 30.58 3.09
C PHE A 483 -28.01 29.05 3.02
N VAL A 484 -26.93 28.36 3.35
CA VAL A 484 -26.94 26.90 3.43
C VAL A 484 -27.88 26.48 4.55
N LYS A 485 -28.80 25.57 4.25
CA LYS A 485 -29.70 24.96 5.23
C LYS A 485 -29.12 23.67 5.78
N ASP A 486 -29.32 23.47 7.07
CA ASP A 486 -29.03 22.21 7.76
C ASP A 486 -30.18 21.18 7.60
N ARG A 487 -30.11 20.07 8.34
CA ARG A 487 -31.14 19.02 8.36
C ARG A 487 -32.50 19.51 8.89
N TRP A 488 -32.53 20.51 9.76
CA TRP A 488 -33.75 21.07 10.35
C TRP A 488 -34.32 22.24 9.54
N GLY A 489 -33.64 22.63 8.45
CA GLY A 489 -34.05 23.73 7.59
C GLY A 489 -33.58 25.11 8.07
N ASN A 490 -32.80 25.14 9.16
CA ASN A 490 -32.23 26.35 9.73
C ASN A 490 -31.02 26.79 8.93
N ILE A 491 -30.83 28.11 8.85
CA ILE A 491 -29.59 28.72 8.35
C ILE A 491 -28.71 29.16 9.53
N PRO A 492 -27.41 29.47 9.33
CA PRO A 492 -26.53 29.89 10.43
C PRO A 492 -27.04 31.11 11.22
N LEU A 493 -27.83 31.98 10.58
CA LEU A 493 -28.46 33.11 11.25
C LEU A 493 -29.54 32.65 12.26
N ASP A 494 -30.32 31.63 11.90
CA ASP A 494 -31.36 31.09 12.78
C ASP A 494 -30.74 30.44 14.01
N ASP A 495 -29.62 29.72 13.84
CA ASP A 495 -28.84 29.16 14.94
C ASP A 495 -28.36 30.27 15.89
N ALA A 496 -27.77 31.34 15.36
CA ALA A 496 -27.32 32.48 16.17
C ALA A 496 -28.47 33.17 16.92
N ILE A 497 -29.67 33.23 16.34
CA ILE A 497 -30.87 33.78 17.00
C ILE A 497 -31.36 32.82 18.09
N GLN A 498 -31.43 31.52 17.80
CA GLN A 498 -31.89 30.48 18.72
C GLN A 498 -31.05 30.43 20.00
N PHE A 499 -29.73 30.58 19.87
CA PHE A 499 -28.80 30.61 21.01
C PHE A 499 -28.53 32.04 21.55
N ALA A 500 -29.27 33.04 21.06
CA ALA A 500 -29.24 34.44 21.53
C ALA A 500 -27.87 35.16 21.41
N HIS A 501 -27.08 34.84 20.38
CA HIS A 501 -25.77 35.47 20.11
C HIS A 501 -25.88 36.77 19.30
N THR A 502 -26.33 37.84 19.94
CA THR A 502 -26.62 39.17 19.32
C THR A 502 -25.48 39.74 18.46
N LYS A 503 -24.22 39.59 18.86
CA LYS A 503 -23.05 40.06 18.08
C LYS A 503 -22.90 39.30 16.75
N VAL A 504 -23.10 37.99 16.79
CA VAL A 504 -23.00 37.12 15.60
C VAL A 504 -24.19 37.37 14.68
N VAL A 505 -25.40 37.53 15.22
CA VAL A 505 -26.61 37.88 14.46
C VAL A 505 -26.39 39.13 13.61
N LYS A 506 -25.83 40.19 14.20
CA LYS A 506 -25.53 41.44 13.48
C LYS A 506 -24.57 41.21 12.31
N ILE A 507 -23.47 40.48 12.54
CA ILE A 507 -22.46 40.19 11.51
C ILE A 507 -23.08 39.36 10.37
N LEU A 508 -23.88 38.34 10.70
CA LEU A 508 -24.51 37.48 9.70
C LEU A 508 -25.58 38.23 8.88
N GLN A 509 -26.36 39.11 9.49
CA GLN A 509 -27.34 39.95 8.79
C GLN A 509 -26.67 40.91 7.79
N GLU A 510 -25.60 41.60 8.22
CA GLU A 510 -24.81 42.47 7.34
C GLU A 510 -24.17 41.69 6.19
N TYR A 511 -23.67 40.48 6.48
CA TYR A 511 -23.06 39.63 5.47
C TYR A 511 -24.08 39.06 4.48
N GLN A 512 -25.29 38.68 4.91
CA GLN A 512 -26.36 38.22 4.01
C GLN A 512 -26.79 39.30 3.01
N GLN A 513 -26.88 40.56 3.45
CA GLN A 513 -27.18 41.68 2.56
C GLN A 513 -26.08 41.85 1.51
N THR A 514 -24.82 41.79 1.95
CA THR A 514 -23.65 41.92 1.06
C THR A 514 -23.55 40.77 0.07
N TYR A 515 -23.80 39.53 0.51
CA TYR A 515 -23.72 38.33 -0.31
C TYR A 515 -24.79 38.31 -1.41
N SER A 516 -26.03 38.68 -1.09
CA SER A 516 -27.14 38.76 -2.06
C SER A 516 -26.88 39.76 -3.19
N VAL A 517 -26.21 40.87 -2.89
CA VAL A 517 -25.81 41.87 -3.90
C VAL A 517 -24.72 41.31 -4.83
N GLN A 518 -23.80 40.49 -4.32
CA GLN A 518 -22.71 39.88 -5.10
C GLN A 518 -23.14 38.67 -5.94
N SER A 519 -24.24 37.99 -5.57
CA SER A 519 -24.76 36.81 -6.29
C SER A 519 -25.76 37.12 -7.41
N SER A 520 -26.09 38.39 -7.65
CA SER A 520 -27.03 38.81 -8.71
C SER A 520 -26.40 38.66 -10.12
N PRO A 521 -27.13 38.14 -11.13
CA PRO A 521 -26.59 37.90 -12.48
C PRO A 521 -26.17 39.17 -13.24
N ASP A 522 -26.58 40.36 -12.80
CA ASP A 522 -26.28 41.64 -13.44
C ASP A 522 -24.95 42.28 -12.99
N VAL A 523 -24.17 41.61 -12.12
CA VAL A 523 -22.89 42.13 -11.62
C VAL A 523 -21.74 41.71 -12.55
N PRO A 524 -21.04 42.65 -13.20
CA PRO A 524 -19.97 42.33 -14.15
C PRO A 524 -18.77 41.65 -13.47
N ASP A 525 -18.14 40.70 -14.17
CA ASP A 525 -17.19 39.72 -13.60
C ASP A 525 -15.95 40.32 -12.89
N HIS A 526 -15.60 41.58 -13.16
CA HIS A 526 -14.50 42.29 -12.49
C HIS A 526 -14.82 42.72 -11.05
N ILE A 527 -16.09 42.67 -10.62
CA ILE A 527 -16.53 42.98 -9.24
C ILE A 527 -16.66 41.69 -8.40
N LYS A 528 -16.68 40.51 -9.02
CA LYS A 528 -16.70 39.22 -8.33
C LYS A 528 -15.31 38.96 -7.74
N GLN A 529 -15.14 39.24 -6.45
CA GLN A 529 -13.93 38.86 -5.72
C GLN A 529 -13.79 37.33 -5.74
N SER A 530 -12.62 36.82 -6.14
CA SER A 530 -12.35 35.39 -6.19
C SER A 530 -12.45 34.77 -4.78
N LYS A 531 -13.18 33.66 -4.64
CA LYS A 531 -13.08 32.80 -3.46
C LYS A 531 -11.62 32.39 -3.30
N LEU A 532 -11.13 32.25 -2.07
CA LEU A 532 -9.83 31.65 -1.76
C LEU A 532 -9.84 30.15 -2.16
N GLY A 533 -9.80 29.88 -3.46
CA GLY A 533 -9.83 28.56 -4.08
C GLY A 533 -8.92 28.47 -5.30
N SER A 534 -8.15 29.52 -5.59
CA SER A 534 -7.14 29.54 -6.65
C SER A 534 -5.96 30.35 -6.17
N VAL A 535 -5.09 29.72 -5.38
CA VAL A 535 -3.74 30.27 -5.09
C VAL A 535 -2.85 29.95 -6.29
N GLU A 536 -3.10 30.65 -7.40
CA GLU A 536 -2.05 30.93 -8.37
C GLU A 536 -1.47 32.29 -7.98
N GLY A 537 -0.29 32.31 -7.37
CA GLY A 537 0.42 33.56 -7.10
C GLY A 537 0.75 33.85 -5.64
N ILE A 538 1.20 32.84 -4.87
CA ILE A 538 2.24 33.04 -3.84
C ILE A 538 3.16 31.81 -3.83
N MET A 539 3.95 31.67 -4.89
CA MET A 539 5.28 31.05 -4.86
C MET A 539 6.06 31.46 -6.10
#